data_AF-A0A4Q4XFE9-F1
#
_entry.id   AF-A0A4Q4XFE9-F1
#
_cell.length_a   1.000
_cell.length_b   1.000
_cell.length_c   1.000
_cell.angle_alpha   90.00
_cell.angle_beta   90.00
_cell.angle_gamma   90.00
#
_symmetry.space_group_name_H-M   'P 1'
#
loop_
_entity.id
_entity.type
_entity.pdbx_description
1 polymer ?
#
loop_
_entity_poly.entity_id
_entity_poly.type
_entity_poly.pdbx_seq_one_letter_code
_entity_poly.pdbx_strand_id
1 'polypeptide(L)'
;MQMGSRIHALFHISLWLLAGTASCGSMAAWWVNDVGLALMMQDDESGGIRYSLCNSNSTPIFPNDTTLIAPLNAYLPKMNTSLAGAGWSVGEEYFASIFYQDDQDRIVNSLLQCDTATGQWGSKGDWIISHGSPTASPTTGLAVILLGEKDGYRVFYNDVDGRVHAIAYTGDTEAWLYNGVVSRDKSTTHVIAATFPNDNNITVVMPKDAENMEISRIYGDGLWHVSTFPTPLTLQGPEDSFFTNATNATRAGDFRLNSTFTPSWRLPAWDGRPAALGMAEDRQYTRSIFYIGTDSNLHQIGNLDYEWREFERPADGDAAWPRADPAAGGQLAVASDFSTSRARVYYRAAGSGRLVEVACSHGIWARATELPSFNATAPTADSGSETSGDPSGNGDDTSPQQGEGEAGLTPGAKAGIGVSISLAVFAIGGTLAAFLILRRSQRRKDKKELEDSESGSGGKSPSYADPSHQQQHGGAWPLGSQPQVQQENGWDHHNNKPANSGFSSPVEMDTPAIYEMSAHDGPQEMLGEGHYQEMDPDGGRR
;
A
#
# COMPACT_ATOMS: atom_id res chain seq x y z
N MET A 1 -34.02 6.56 -73.95
CA MET A 1 -34.59 5.75 -72.85
C MET A 1 -33.44 5.39 -71.92
N GLN A 2 -33.58 5.71 -70.61
CA GLN A 2 -32.63 5.55 -69.48
C GLN A 2 -31.33 6.37 -69.58
N MET A 3 -31.20 7.57 -68.99
CA MET A 3 -31.20 8.00 -67.57
C MET A 3 -30.18 7.28 -66.67
N GLY A 4 -29.24 8.07 -66.12
CA GLY A 4 -28.34 7.66 -65.05
C GLY A 4 -27.18 8.64 -64.85
N SER A 5 -27.47 9.80 -64.25
CA SER A 5 -26.54 10.89 -63.94
C SER A 5 -26.37 11.01 -62.43
N ARG A 6 -25.12 11.18 -61.98
CA ARG A 6 -24.64 11.71 -60.68
C ARG A 6 -24.95 10.79 -59.47
N ILE A 7 -24.07 10.62 -58.48
CA ILE A 7 -23.54 11.63 -57.55
C ILE A 7 -22.22 11.09 -56.94
N HIS A 8 -21.20 11.94 -56.89
CA HIS A 8 -20.03 11.75 -56.01
C HIS A 8 -20.45 12.01 -54.55
N ALA A 9 -20.18 11.07 -53.66
CA ALA A 9 -20.07 11.33 -52.22
C ALA A 9 -18.94 10.48 -51.67
N LEU A 10 -17.82 11.15 -51.40
CA LEU A 10 -16.72 10.66 -50.57
C LEU A 10 -17.29 10.31 -49.18
N PHE A 11 -17.34 9.03 -48.85
CA PHE A 11 -17.40 8.60 -47.45
C PHE A 11 -15.96 8.48 -46.94
N HIS A 12 -15.41 9.61 -46.49
CA HIS A 12 -14.37 9.57 -45.47
C HIS A 12 -15.05 9.15 -44.17
N ILE A 13 -15.08 7.83 -43.94
CA ILE A 13 -15.30 7.27 -42.60
C ILE A 13 -14.06 7.68 -41.80
N SER A 14 -14.13 8.86 -41.18
CA SER A 14 -13.30 9.21 -40.05
C SER A 14 -13.66 8.25 -38.93
N LEU A 15 -13.02 7.08 -38.97
CA LEU A 15 -12.86 6.19 -37.85
C LEU A 15 -11.97 6.93 -36.85
N TRP A 16 -12.55 7.89 -36.13
CA TRP A 16 -12.06 8.24 -34.82
C TRP A 16 -12.28 6.97 -33.98
N LEU A 17 -11.25 6.12 -34.02
CA LEU A 17 -10.99 5.16 -32.97
C LEU A 17 -11.16 5.94 -31.67
N LEU A 18 -12.24 5.64 -30.96
CA LEU A 18 -12.36 5.83 -29.53
C LEU A 18 -11.20 5.03 -28.92
N ALA A 19 -9.99 5.60 -28.95
CA ALA A 19 -8.97 5.29 -27.99
C ALA A 19 -9.58 5.75 -26.66
N GLY A 20 -10.31 4.84 -26.00
CA GLY A 20 -10.72 5.05 -24.63
C GLY A 20 -9.47 5.45 -23.86
N THR A 21 -9.54 6.59 -23.18
CA THR A 21 -8.50 7.00 -22.25
C THR A 21 -8.37 5.88 -21.22
N ALA A 22 -7.26 5.15 -21.29
CA ALA A 22 -6.89 4.24 -20.24
C ALA A 22 -6.55 5.10 -19.03
N SER A 23 -7.51 5.29 -18.14
CA SER A 23 -7.31 6.02 -16.90
C SER A 23 -6.83 5.07 -15.82
N CYS A 24 -5.71 5.41 -15.22
CA CYS A 24 -5.24 4.94 -13.93
C CYS A 24 -5.18 6.15 -13.00
N GLY A 25 -5.56 5.99 -11.72
CA GLY A 25 -5.78 7.07 -10.77
C GLY A 25 -4.78 8.24 -10.88
N SER A 26 -5.20 9.43 -11.34
CA SER A 26 -4.35 10.61 -11.57
C SER A 26 -4.39 11.61 -10.40
N MET A 27 -4.82 11.12 -9.23
CA MET A 27 -4.87 11.86 -7.98
C MET A 27 -4.18 11.03 -6.90
N ALA A 28 -3.42 11.69 -6.02
CA ALA A 28 -2.79 11.07 -4.87
C ALA A 28 -3.04 11.93 -3.62
N ALA A 29 -3.38 11.29 -2.52
CA ALA A 29 -3.53 11.96 -1.23
C ALA A 29 -2.85 11.12 -0.15
N TRP A 30 -2.30 11.79 0.85
CA TRP A 30 -1.69 11.12 1.99
C TRP A 30 -1.80 11.97 3.24
N TRP A 31 -1.64 11.29 4.37
CA TRP A 31 -1.59 11.92 5.69
C TRP A 31 -0.13 12.14 6.08
N VAL A 32 0.21 13.36 6.52
CA VAL A 32 1.49 13.68 7.16
C VAL A 32 1.21 13.94 8.64
N ASN A 33 1.71 13.07 9.51
CA ASN A 33 1.47 13.13 10.95
C ASN A 33 1.75 14.53 11.51
N ASP A 34 0.83 15.03 12.33
CA ASP A 34 0.85 16.35 13.00
C ASP A 34 0.83 17.60 12.09
N VAL A 35 0.98 17.45 10.77
CA VAL A 35 1.01 18.56 9.80
C VAL A 35 -0.33 18.69 9.07
N GLY A 36 -0.91 17.56 8.68
CA GLY A 36 -2.18 17.50 7.99
C GLY A 36 -2.13 16.70 6.69
N LEU A 37 -3.05 17.04 5.80
CA LEU A 37 -3.33 16.31 4.57
C LEU A 37 -2.65 16.99 3.38
N ALA A 38 -2.12 16.18 2.47
CA ALA A 38 -1.64 16.64 1.18
C ALA A 38 -2.42 15.95 0.06
N LEU A 39 -2.67 16.71 -1.01
CA LEU A 39 -3.39 16.26 -2.19
C LEU A 39 -2.62 16.74 -3.43
N MET A 40 -2.40 15.83 -4.37
CA MET A 40 -1.85 16.13 -5.69
C MET A 40 -2.73 15.53 -6.77
N MET A 41 -2.78 16.18 -7.92
CA MET A 41 -3.51 15.71 -9.08
C MET A 41 -2.87 16.18 -10.37
N GLN A 42 -2.93 15.34 -11.41
CA GLN A 42 -2.47 15.74 -12.72
C GLN A 42 -3.46 16.71 -13.36
N ASP A 43 -2.94 17.76 -13.96
CA ASP A 43 -3.70 18.69 -14.79
C ASP A 43 -3.96 18.07 -16.16
N ASP A 44 -5.24 17.98 -16.53
CA ASP A 44 -5.70 17.26 -17.73
C ASP A 44 -5.24 17.93 -19.05
N GLU A 45 -4.87 19.21 -19.02
CA GLU A 45 -4.42 19.96 -20.20
C GLU A 45 -2.90 19.94 -20.36
N SER A 46 -2.17 20.23 -19.28
CA SER A 46 -0.71 20.40 -19.31
C SER A 46 0.07 19.13 -18.96
N GLY A 47 -0.55 18.18 -18.26
CA GLY A 47 0.13 17.02 -17.69
C GLY A 47 0.96 17.33 -16.45
N GLY A 48 1.07 18.60 -16.05
CA GLY A 48 1.74 18.99 -14.82
C GLY A 48 1.01 18.46 -13.58
N ILE A 49 1.75 18.20 -12.51
CA ILE A 49 1.16 17.76 -11.24
C ILE A 49 0.84 18.99 -10.40
N ARG A 50 -0.44 19.31 -10.24
CA ARG A 50 -0.93 20.35 -9.33
C ARG A 50 -1.02 19.80 -7.92
N TYR A 51 -0.92 20.68 -6.93
CA TYR A 51 -0.88 20.27 -5.52
C TYR A 51 -1.63 21.22 -4.60
N SER A 52 -2.04 20.69 -3.45
CA SER A 52 -2.44 21.49 -2.29
C SER A 52 -1.22 22.08 -1.59
N LEU A 53 -1.36 23.29 -1.05
CA LEU A 53 -0.31 23.92 -0.26
C LEU A 53 0.04 23.05 0.94
N CYS A 54 1.33 22.79 1.15
CA CYS A 54 1.83 21.84 2.15
C CYS A 54 1.76 22.35 3.60
N ASN A 55 1.44 23.62 3.79
CA ASN A 55 1.27 24.26 5.09
C ASN A 55 -0.21 24.46 5.49
N SER A 56 -1.14 23.80 4.79
CA SER A 56 -2.55 23.84 5.15
C SER A 56 -2.82 23.09 6.46
N ASN A 57 -3.58 23.71 7.37
CA ASN A 57 -4.00 23.08 8.61
C ASN A 57 -5.31 22.30 8.42
N SER A 58 -5.30 21.00 8.72
CA SER A 58 -6.42 20.07 8.52
C SER A 58 -6.83 19.93 7.05
N THR A 59 -7.72 20.78 6.53
CA THR A 59 -8.26 20.63 5.17
C THR A 59 -7.28 21.19 4.13
N PRO A 60 -6.91 20.42 3.09
CA PRO A 60 -6.01 20.88 2.05
C PRO A 60 -6.52 22.13 1.35
N ILE A 61 -5.65 23.13 1.17
CA ILE A 61 -5.92 24.29 0.33
C ILE A 61 -5.43 23.95 -1.07
N PHE A 62 -6.33 23.87 -2.05
CA PHE A 62 -6.02 23.50 -3.43
C PHE A 62 -6.18 24.71 -4.36
N PRO A 63 -5.10 25.44 -4.68
CA PRO A 63 -5.20 26.72 -5.38
C PRO A 63 -5.82 26.60 -6.77
N ASN A 64 -6.58 27.61 -7.17
CA ASN A 64 -7.11 27.71 -8.54
C ASN A 64 -6.02 28.04 -9.58
N ASP A 65 -4.88 28.58 -9.13
CA ASP A 65 -3.73 28.84 -9.97
C ASP A 65 -3.19 27.53 -10.56
N THR A 66 -3.32 27.38 -11.88
CA THR A 66 -2.88 26.19 -12.63
C THR A 66 -1.39 26.22 -12.94
N THR A 67 -0.71 27.35 -12.72
CA THR A 67 0.74 27.47 -12.88
C THR A 67 1.52 26.88 -11.71
N LEU A 68 0.83 26.65 -10.57
CA LEU A 68 1.40 26.02 -9.40
C LEU A 68 1.46 24.50 -9.58
N ILE A 69 2.58 24.04 -10.13
CA ILE A 69 2.86 22.63 -10.40
C ILE A 69 4.09 22.15 -9.63
N ALA A 70 4.16 20.85 -9.36
CA ALA A 70 5.29 20.21 -8.69
C ALA A 70 6.59 20.43 -9.51
N PRO A 71 7.72 20.74 -8.86
CA PRO A 71 8.97 21.08 -9.55
C PRO A 71 9.73 19.83 -10.06
N LEU A 72 9.18 19.16 -11.06
CA LEU A 72 9.74 17.94 -11.66
C LEU A 72 10.67 18.32 -12.82
N ASN A 73 11.96 18.03 -12.70
CA ASN A 73 12.97 18.60 -13.61
C ASN A 73 13.68 17.57 -14.48
N ALA A 74 13.96 16.37 -13.96
CA ALA A 74 14.73 15.38 -14.70
C ALA A 74 13.85 14.45 -15.56
N TYR A 75 12.66 14.10 -15.06
CA TYR A 75 11.73 13.19 -15.72
C TYR A 75 10.32 13.74 -15.62
N LEU A 76 9.76 14.20 -16.73
CA LEU A 76 8.41 14.77 -16.74
C LEU A 76 7.36 13.66 -16.73
N PRO A 77 6.23 13.85 -16.01
CA PRO A 77 5.12 12.92 -16.03
C PRO A 77 4.49 12.88 -17.43
N LYS A 78 4.15 11.69 -17.91
CA LYS A 78 3.31 11.58 -19.12
C LYS A 78 1.87 11.99 -18.83
N MET A 79 1.15 12.40 -19.86
CA MET A 79 -0.31 12.64 -19.77
C MET A 79 -1.05 11.38 -19.30
N ASN A 80 -2.02 11.56 -18.41
CA ASN A 80 -2.81 10.49 -17.80
C ASN A 80 -1.98 9.45 -17.06
N THR A 81 -0.86 9.87 -16.45
CA THR A 81 -0.11 8.97 -15.56
C THR A 81 -0.94 8.70 -14.32
N SER A 82 -0.86 7.46 -13.82
CA SER A 82 -1.25 7.21 -12.43
C SER A 82 -0.35 8.00 -11.50
N LEU A 83 -0.90 8.49 -10.39
CA LEU A 83 -0.20 9.17 -9.31
C LEU A 83 -0.38 8.40 -8.01
N ALA A 84 0.71 8.20 -7.28
CA ALA A 84 0.70 7.75 -5.90
C ALA A 84 1.64 8.64 -5.09
N GLY A 85 1.41 8.76 -3.78
CA GLY A 85 2.24 9.60 -2.93
C GLY A 85 2.20 9.19 -1.47
N ALA A 86 3.29 9.47 -0.76
CA ALA A 86 3.39 9.35 0.68
C ALA A 86 4.24 10.49 1.23
N GLY A 87 4.00 10.88 2.48
CA GLY A 87 4.70 11.99 3.11
C GLY A 87 5.00 11.72 4.58
N TRP A 88 5.93 12.48 5.12
CA TRP A 88 6.39 12.37 6.50
C TRP A 88 6.99 13.70 6.97
N SER A 89 7.29 13.77 8.26
CA SER A 89 7.91 14.92 8.89
C SER A 89 9.17 14.50 9.66
N VAL A 90 10.18 15.38 9.67
CA VAL A 90 11.38 15.27 10.51
C VAL A 90 11.59 16.62 11.19
N GLY A 91 11.26 16.69 12.49
CA GLY A 91 11.20 17.98 13.18
C GLY A 91 10.17 18.90 12.51
N GLU A 92 10.62 20.06 12.04
CA GLU A 92 9.78 21.04 11.34
C GLU A 92 9.83 20.89 9.80
N GLU A 93 10.62 19.94 9.29
CA GLU A 93 10.73 19.71 7.85
C GLU A 93 9.69 18.67 7.39
N TYR A 94 8.97 19.00 6.32
CA TYR A 94 7.97 18.11 5.73
C TYR A 94 8.38 17.68 4.34
N PHE A 95 8.22 16.39 4.08
CA PHE A 95 8.64 15.78 2.83
C PHE A 95 7.49 15.00 2.20
N ALA A 96 7.54 14.91 0.88
CA ALA A 96 6.67 14.08 0.09
C ALA A 96 7.48 13.30 -0.94
N SER A 97 7.07 12.07 -1.16
CA SER A 97 7.61 11.18 -2.18
C SER A 97 6.45 10.84 -3.10
N ILE A 98 6.51 11.30 -4.34
CA ILE A 98 5.47 11.05 -5.34
C ILE A 98 5.96 10.13 -6.43
N PHE A 99 5.04 9.37 -7.00
CA PHE A 99 5.32 8.30 -7.96
C PHE A 99 4.43 8.45 -9.17
N TYR A 100 5.03 8.37 -10.34
CA TYR A 100 4.37 8.54 -11.63
C TYR A 100 5.14 7.81 -12.73
N GLN A 101 4.55 7.73 -13.92
CA GLN A 101 5.23 7.28 -15.13
C GLN A 101 5.68 8.47 -15.97
N ASP A 102 6.89 8.38 -16.50
CA ASP A 102 7.39 9.31 -17.51
C ASP A 102 6.92 8.93 -18.93
N ASP A 103 7.37 9.69 -19.92
CA ASP A 103 7.07 9.49 -21.35
C ASP A 103 7.64 8.18 -21.94
N GLN A 104 8.48 7.48 -21.18
CA GLN A 104 9.05 6.17 -21.54
C GLN A 104 8.42 5.03 -20.74
N ASP A 105 7.29 5.27 -20.07
CA ASP A 105 6.56 4.33 -19.23
C ASP A 105 7.37 3.81 -18.02
N ARG A 106 8.47 4.49 -17.67
CA ARG A 106 9.29 4.15 -16.51
C ARG A 106 8.66 4.74 -15.26
N ILE A 107 8.70 3.99 -14.16
CA ILE A 107 8.20 4.49 -12.88
C ILE A 107 9.28 5.38 -12.27
N VAL A 108 8.92 6.63 -12.02
CA VAL A 108 9.75 7.66 -11.43
C VAL A 108 9.28 7.93 -10.01
N ASN A 109 10.25 8.13 -9.11
CA ASN A 109 10.03 8.73 -7.81
C ASN A 109 10.61 10.15 -7.78
N SER A 110 9.82 11.11 -7.32
CA SER A 110 10.29 12.47 -7.04
C SER A 110 10.15 12.78 -5.56
N LEU A 111 11.26 13.22 -4.96
CA LEU A 111 11.32 13.66 -3.58
C LEU A 111 11.14 15.17 -3.51
N LEU A 112 10.18 15.61 -2.70
CA LEU A 112 9.81 17.00 -2.52
C LEU A 112 9.96 17.39 -1.05
N GLN A 113 10.37 18.63 -0.80
CA GLN A 113 10.38 19.25 0.53
C GLN A 113 9.43 20.44 0.54
N CYS A 114 8.62 20.55 1.59
CA CYS A 114 7.74 21.68 1.82
C CYS A 114 8.54 22.91 2.26
N ASP A 115 8.30 24.04 1.62
CA ASP A 115 8.58 25.35 2.19
C ASP A 115 7.39 25.76 3.07
N THR A 116 7.55 25.67 4.39
CA THR A 116 6.45 25.92 5.34
C THR A 116 6.00 27.38 5.36
N ALA A 117 6.85 28.32 4.93
CA ALA A 117 6.49 29.74 4.87
C ALA A 117 5.56 30.02 3.70
N THR A 118 5.79 29.40 2.54
CA THR A 118 5.01 29.64 1.32
C THR A 118 3.94 28.57 1.06
N GLY A 119 4.08 27.38 1.64
CA GLY A 119 3.27 26.21 1.35
C GLY A 119 3.63 25.53 0.02
N GLN A 120 4.71 25.92 -0.63
CA GLN A 120 5.12 25.37 -1.92
C GLN A 120 6.05 24.16 -1.76
N TRP A 121 6.06 23.28 -2.75
CA TRP A 121 6.98 22.15 -2.81
C TRP A 121 8.24 22.51 -3.58
N GLY A 122 9.40 22.21 -3.01
CA GLY A 122 10.72 22.27 -3.65
C GLY A 122 11.24 20.87 -3.98
N SER A 123 11.99 20.73 -5.07
CA SER A 123 12.57 19.43 -5.50
C SER A 123 13.83 19.07 -4.72
N LYS A 124 13.98 17.80 -4.37
CA LYS A 124 15.19 17.19 -3.82
C LYS A 124 15.84 16.17 -4.74
N GLY A 125 15.13 15.74 -5.78
CA GLY A 125 15.64 14.83 -6.79
C GLY A 125 14.54 13.96 -7.38
N ASP A 126 14.84 13.42 -8.55
CA ASP A 126 13.98 12.51 -9.30
C ASP A 126 14.81 11.27 -9.67
N TRP A 127 14.23 10.07 -9.50
CA TRP A 127 14.90 8.80 -9.77
C TRP A 127 13.99 7.83 -10.52
N ILE A 128 14.52 7.14 -11.52
CA ILE A 128 13.85 5.99 -12.13
C ILE A 128 13.98 4.80 -11.19
N ILE A 129 12.84 4.32 -10.68
CA ILE A 129 12.80 3.23 -9.68
C ILE A 129 12.48 1.87 -10.31
N SER A 130 11.95 1.85 -11.53
CA SER A 130 11.60 0.61 -12.24
C SER A 130 12.79 -0.10 -12.89
N HIS A 131 14.01 0.40 -12.72
CA HIS A 131 15.20 -0.24 -13.30
C HIS A 131 15.47 -1.61 -12.67
N GLY A 132 15.62 -2.64 -13.50
CA GLY A 132 15.84 -4.02 -13.05
C GLY A 132 14.57 -4.75 -12.59
N SER A 133 13.41 -4.10 -12.66
CA SER A 133 12.09 -4.69 -12.39
C SER A 133 11.40 -5.12 -13.70
N PRO A 134 10.39 -6.01 -13.65
CA PRO A 134 9.52 -6.27 -14.80
C PRO A 134 8.95 -4.99 -15.40
N THR A 135 8.86 -4.92 -16.73
CA THR A 135 8.41 -3.73 -17.46
C THR A 135 6.99 -3.35 -17.05
N ALA A 136 6.83 -2.12 -16.56
CA ALA A 136 5.53 -1.57 -16.21
C ALA A 136 4.65 -1.44 -17.45
N SER A 137 3.35 -1.69 -17.29
CA SER A 137 2.36 -1.40 -18.33
C SER A 137 2.35 0.10 -18.67
N PRO A 138 2.17 0.51 -19.94
CA PRO A 138 1.94 1.91 -20.31
C PRO A 138 0.68 2.52 -19.70
N THR A 139 -0.15 1.71 -19.07
CA THR A 139 -1.35 2.15 -18.36
C THR A 139 -1.31 1.55 -16.97
N THR A 140 -0.16 1.52 -16.28
CA THR A 140 -0.11 0.91 -14.94
C THR A 140 -0.87 1.75 -13.92
N GLY A 141 -1.57 1.07 -13.01
CA GLY A 141 -1.95 1.68 -11.73
C GLY A 141 -0.70 1.85 -10.87
N LEU A 142 -0.71 2.85 -10.00
CA LEU A 142 0.31 3.02 -8.97
C LEU A 142 -0.37 3.12 -7.60
N ALA A 143 0.18 2.41 -6.63
CA ALA A 143 -0.11 2.61 -5.22
C ALA A 143 1.19 2.60 -4.44
N VAL A 144 1.26 3.34 -3.33
CA VAL A 144 2.43 3.36 -2.47
C VAL A 144 2.03 3.29 -1.01
N ILE A 145 2.86 2.63 -0.23
CA ILE A 145 2.83 2.67 1.23
C ILE A 145 4.22 3.04 1.76
N LEU A 146 4.25 3.71 2.91
CA LEU A 146 5.46 4.09 3.63
C LEU A 146 5.47 3.42 5.00
N LEU A 147 6.23 2.34 5.14
CA LEU A 147 6.29 1.47 6.32
C LEU A 147 7.15 2.05 7.46
N GLY A 148 7.76 3.23 7.27
CA GLY A 148 8.62 3.89 8.23
C GLY A 148 10.09 3.90 7.83
N GLU A 149 10.97 4.35 8.73
CA GLU A 149 12.40 4.59 8.45
C GLU A 149 13.14 3.33 7.99
N LYS A 150 12.90 2.21 8.68
CA LYS A 150 13.61 0.95 8.44
C LYS A 150 13.10 0.27 7.17
N ASP A 151 11.80 0.04 7.12
CA ASP A 151 11.17 -0.77 6.06
C ASP A 151 10.85 0.04 4.80
N GLY A 152 10.86 1.37 4.90
CA GLY A 152 10.80 2.31 3.77
C GLY A 152 9.54 2.20 2.94
N TYR A 153 9.68 2.22 1.60
CA TYR A 153 8.55 2.24 0.67
C TYR A 153 8.23 0.88 0.10
N ARG A 154 6.96 0.65 -0.22
CA ARG A 154 6.53 -0.34 -1.23
C ARG A 154 5.70 0.37 -2.28
N VAL A 155 6.12 0.26 -3.54
CA VAL A 155 5.42 0.80 -4.70
C VAL A 155 4.86 -0.35 -5.52
N PHE A 156 3.57 -0.37 -5.71
CA PHE A 156 2.84 -1.40 -6.44
C PHE A 156 2.50 -0.93 -7.85
N TYR A 157 2.68 -1.81 -8.83
CA TYR A 157 2.44 -1.51 -10.23
C TYR A 157 2.04 -2.77 -11.01
N ASN A 158 1.37 -2.58 -12.15
CA ASN A 158 1.05 -3.62 -13.11
C ASN A 158 2.16 -3.78 -14.16
N ASP A 159 2.58 -5.01 -14.44
CA ASP A 159 3.39 -5.30 -15.63
C ASP A 159 2.55 -5.30 -16.91
N VAL A 160 3.20 -5.44 -18.07
CA VAL A 160 2.53 -5.52 -19.38
C VAL A 160 1.57 -6.71 -19.55
N ASP A 161 1.65 -7.72 -18.68
CA ASP A 161 0.74 -8.88 -18.64
C ASP A 161 -0.46 -8.66 -17.69
N GLY A 162 -0.52 -7.51 -17.01
CA GLY A 162 -1.54 -7.17 -16.02
C GLY A 162 -1.29 -7.72 -14.61
N ARG A 163 -0.12 -8.31 -14.34
CA ARG A 163 0.25 -8.84 -13.01
C ARG A 163 0.69 -7.72 -12.08
N VAL A 164 0.54 -7.90 -10.77
CA VAL A 164 0.96 -6.90 -9.79
C VAL A 164 2.33 -7.24 -9.21
N HIS A 165 3.20 -6.25 -9.22
CA HIS A 165 4.58 -6.30 -8.76
C HIS A 165 4.83 -5.23 -7.69
N ALA A 166 5.87 -5.44 -6.89
CA ALA A 166 6.33 -4.47 -5.91
C ALA A 166 7.78 -4.05 -6.18
N ILE A 167 8.06 -2.75 -5.99
CA ILE A 167 9.41 -2.16 -5.88
C ILE A 167 9.54 -1.65 -4.45
N ALA A 168 10.69 -1.88 -3.82
CA ALA A 168 10.96 -1.42 -2.46
C ALA A 168 12.17 -0.50 -2.40
N TYR A 169 12.12 0.43 -1.47
CA TYR A 169 13.29 1.12 -0.93
C TYR A 169 13.31 0.85 0.56
N THR A 170 14.43 0.40 1.11
CA THR A 170 14.58 0.16 2.56
C THR A 170 15.78 0.91 3.10
N GLY A 171 15.77 1.24 4.40
CA GLY A 171 16.91 1.89 5.05
C GLY A 171 18.19 1.04 4.99
N ASP A 172 18.05 -0.29 4.96
CA ASP A 172 19.20 -1.20 4.88
C ASP A 172 19.87 -1.24 3.49
N THR A 173 19.09 -0.98 2.44
CA THR A 173 19.58 -1.10 1.05
C THR A 173 19.98 0.25 0.46
N GLU A 174 19.38 1.33 0.96
CA GLU A 174 19.54 2.71 0.44
C GLU A 174 19.39 2.78 -1.10
N ALA A 175 18.60 1.87 -1.67
CA ALA A 175 18.42 1.71 -3.10
C ALA A 175 17.02 1.18 -3.44
N TRP A 176 16.52 1.59 -4.59
CA TRP A 176 15.29 1.01 -5.16
C TRP A 176 15.59 -0.36 -5.76
N LEU A 177 14.89 -1.38 -5.29
CA LEU A 177 15.07 -2.76 -5.70
C LEU A 177 13.72 -3.41 -6.01
N TYR A 178 13.73 -4.36 -6.96
CA TYR A 178 12.58 -5.21 -7.21
C TYR A 178 12.26 -6.06 -5.97
N ASN A 179 11.02 -6.00 -5.48
CA ASN A 179 10.58 -6.65 -4.24
C ASN A 179 9.71 -7.89 -4.47
N GLY A 180 9.47 -8.28 -5.73
CA GLY A 180 8.79 -9.52 -6.06
C GLY A 180 7.40 -9.34 -6.64
N VAL A 181 6.69 -10.45 -6.78
CA VAL A 181 5.34 -10.51 -7.34
C VAL A 181 4.33 -10.50 -6.19
N VAL A 182 3.33 -9.64 -6.30
CA VAL A 182 2.20 -9.55 -5.36
C VAL A 182 1.06 -10.46 -5.82
N SER A 183 0.68 -10.36 -7.08
CA SER A 183 -0.27 -11.28 -7.70
C SER A 183 0.14 -11.63 -9.12
N ARG A 184 -0.02 -12.90 -9.47
CA ARG A 184 0.18 -13.41 -10.85
C ARG A 184 -1.12 -13.44 -11.64
N ASP A 185 -2.25 -13.13 -11.01
CA ASP A 185 -3.50 -12.99 -11.71
C ASP A 185 -3.40 -11.85 -12.73
N LYS A 186 -4.18 -11.96 -13.79
CA LYS A 186 -4.17 -11.00 -14.89
C LYS A 186 -5.41 -10.13 -14.79
N SER A 187 -5.22 -8.87 -14.39
CA SER A 187 -6.29 -7.90 -14.53
C SER A 187 -6.24 -7.24 -15.91
N THR A 188 -7.40 -7.07 -16.54
CA THR A 188 -7.51 -6.27 -17.78
C THR A 188 -7.54 -4.77 -17.51
N THR A 189 -7.70 -4.38 -16.24
CA THR A 189 -7.77 -2.99 -15.80
C THR A 189 -6.72 -2.74 -14.74
N HIS A 190 -5.81 -1.84 -15.06
CA HIS A 190 -4.61 -1.59 -14.28
C HIS A 190 -4.89 -0.49 -13.24
N VAL A 191 -5.68 -0.79 -12.23
CA VAL A 191 -5.93 0.11 -11.10
C VAL A 191 -5.55 -0.63 -9.83
N ILE A 192 -4.80 0.04 -8.97
CA ILE A 192 -4.29 -0.55 -7.74
C ILE A 192 -4.59 0.42 -6.60
N ALA A 193 -5.06 -0.11 -5.49
CA ALA A 193 -5.04 0.58 -4.20
C ALA A 193 -4.31 -0.28 -3.18
N ALA A 194 -3.72 0.34 -2.17
CA ALA A 194 -3.03 -0.36 -1.10
C ALA A 194 -3.24 0.35 0.23
N THR A 195 -3.21 -0.42 1.32
CA THR A 195 -3.21 0.07 2.70
C THR A 195 -2.36 -0.86 3.56
N PHE A 196 -1.95 -0.37 4.73
CA PHE A 196 -1.17 -1.13 5.69
C PHE A 196 -1.43 -0.59 7.10
N PRO A 197 -1.75 -1.46 8.07
CA PRO A 197 -1.54 -1.15 9.48
C PRO A 197 -0.09 -1.38 9.92
N ASN A 198 0.63 -2.30 9.27
CA ASN A 198 2.04 -2.61 9.54
C ASN A 198 2.69 -3.38 8.37
N ASP A 199 3.99 -3.64 8.48
CA ASP A 199 4.84 -4.31 7.50
C ASP A 199 4.44 -5.76 7.18
N ASN A 200 3.83 -6.46 8.15
CA ASN A 200 3.38 -7.85 8.02
C ASN A 200 1.88 -7.96 7.71
N ASN A 201 1.23 -6.84 7.41
CA ASN A 201 -0.18 -6.76 7.09
C ASN A 201 -0.42 -5.62 6.09
N ILE A 202 0.04 -5.85 4.86
CA ILE A 202 -0.21 -4.98 3.71
C ILE A 202 -1.32 -5.61 2.89
N THR A 203 -2.30 -4.80 2.49
CA THR A 203 -3.36 -5.21 1.57
C THR A 203 -3.25 -4.43 0.28
N VAL A 204 -3.32 -5.13 -0.84
CA VAL A 204 -3.37 -4.59 -2.20
C VAL A 204 -4.66 -5.05 -2.85
N VAL A 205 -5.40 -4.13 -3.46
CA VAL A 205 -6.67 -4.41 -4.14
C VAL A 205 -6.57 -4.00 -5.60
N MET A 206 -7.15 -4.83 -6.46
CA MET A 206 -7.31 -4.54 -7.88
C MET A 206 -8.62 -5.12 -8.43
N PRO A 207 -9.12 -4.63 -9.59
CA PRO A 207 -10.23 -5.28 -10.27
C PRO A 207 -9.86 -6.70 -10.72
N LYS A 208 -10.75 -7.67 -10.48
CA LYS A 208 -10.63 -9.04 -11.01
C LYS A 208 -11.36 -9.15 -12.35
N ASP A 209 -12.62 -8.74 -12.36
CA ASP A 209 -13.50 -8.75 -13.54
C ASP A 209 -14.70 -7.80 -13.36
N ALA A 210 -15.70 -7.93 -14.23
CA ALA A 210 -16.90 -7.10 -14.25
C ALA A 210 -17.82 -7.27 -13.02
N GLU A 211 -17.57 -8.25 -12.15
CA GLU A 211 -18.37 -8.52 -10.96
C GLU A 211 -17.55 -8.56 -9.67
N ASN A 212 -16.22 -8.72 -9.77
CA ASN A 212 -15.37 -9.03 -8.63
C ASN A 212 -14.12 -8.13 -8.53
N MET A 213 -13.64 -7.98 -7.30
CA MET A 213 -12.31 -7.46 -6.97
C MET A 213 -11.42 -8.59 -6.45
N GLU A 214 -10.12 -8.41 -6.64
CA GLU A 214 -9.08 -9.25 -6.05
C GLU A 214 -8.40 -8.50 -4.90
N ILE A 215 -8.04 -9.26 -3.87
CA ILE A 215 -7.26 -8.81 -2.74
C ILE A 215 -6.01 -9.67 -2.66
N SER A 216 -4.86 -9.04 -2.60
CA SER A 216 -3.59 -9.65 -2.22
C SER A 216 -3.16 -9.10 -0.88
N ARG A 217 -3.00 -9.97 0.12
CA ARG A 217 -2.59 -9.59 1.48
C ARG A 217 -1.34 -10.33 1.89
N ILE A 218 -0.33 -9.59 2.36
CA ILE A 218 0.83 -10.21 2.98
C ILE A 218 0.49 -10.59 4.42
N TYR A 219 0.85 -11.81 4.81
CA TYR A 219 0.71 -12.32 6.16
C TYR A 219 2.10 -12.58 6.78
N GLY A 220 2.13 -12.95 8.07
CA GLY A 220 3.37 -13.22 8.80
C GLY A 220 4.20 -14.41 8.29
N ASP A 221 3.68 -15.21 7.35
CA ASP A 221 4.43 -16.25 6.64
C ASP A 221 5.28 -15.71 5.47
N GLY A 222 5.19 -14.39 5.21
CA GLY A 222 5.93 -13.71 4.14
C GLY A 222 5.36 -13.96 2.74
N LEU A 223 4.21 -14.61 2.62
CA LEU A 223 3.53 -14.82 1.35
C LEU A 223 2.40 -13.82 1.16
N TRP A 224 2.17 -13.44 -0.10
CA TRP A 224 0.96 -12.74 -0.50
C TRP A 224 -0.12 -13.78 -0.73
N HIS A 225 -1.14 -13.79 0.11
CA HIS A 225 -2.34 -14.61 -0.06
C HIS A 225 -3.36 -13.83 -0.89
N VAL A 226 -3.98 -14.53 -1.84
CA VAL A 226 -4.86 -13.93 -2.83
C VAL A 226 -6.27 -14.46 -2.65
N SER A 227 -7.24 -13.56 -2.62
CA SER A 227 -8.67 -13.87 -2.54
C SER A 227 -9.47 -12.92 -3.42
N THR A 228 -10.76 -13.22 -3.61
CA THR A 228 -11.68 -12.38 -4.38
C THR A 228 -13.02 -12.23 -3.69
N PHE A 229 -13.73 -11.16 -4.01
CA PHE A 229 -15.10 -10.91 -3.58
C PHE A 229 -15.86 -10.14 -4.67
N PRO A 230 -17.20 -10.21 -4.73
CA PRO A 230 -18.10 -11.01 -3.90
C PRO A 230 -18.04 -12.52 -4.19
N THR A 231 -17.52 -12.95 -5.33
CA THR A 231 -17.35 -14.38 -5.64
C THR A 231 -15.95 -14.82 -5.18
N PRO A 232 -15.82 -15.84 -4.31
CA PRO A 232 -14.51 -16.31 -3.87
C PRO A 232 -13.81 -17.09 -4.99
N LEU A 233 -12.48 -17.21 -4.88
CA LEU A 233 -11.72 -18.15 -5.68
C LEU A 233 -12.13 -19.59 -5.35
N THR A 234 -11.95 -20.52 -6.30
CA THR A 234 -12.09 -21.95 -6.08
C THR A 234 -10.72 -22.58 -5.88
N LEU A 235 -10.63 -23.55 -4.97
CA LEU A 235 -9.44 -24.36 -4.82
C LEU A 235 -9.29 -25.33 -6.00
N GLN A 236 -8.04 -25.59 -6.39
CA GLN A 236 -7.69 -26.94 -6.83
C GLN A 236 -7.79 -27.87 -5.60
N GLY A 237 -9.00 -28.29 -5.20
CA GLY A 237 -9.28 -29.10 -3.99
C GLY A 237 -10.80 -29.34 -3.81
N PRO A 238 -11.25 -30.29 -2.96
CA PRO A 238 -12.66 -30.72 -2.89
C PRO A 238 -13.60 -29.54 -2.61
N GLU A 239 -14.80 -29.62 -3.20
CA GLU A 239 -15.76 -28.55 -3.51
C GLU A 239 -16.26 -27.71 -2.31
N ASP A 240 -15.89 -28.08 -1.07
CA ASP A 240 -16.49 -27.58 0.18
C ASP A 240 -15.57 -26.66 1.00
N SER A 241 -14.37 -26.30 0.52
CA SER A 241 -13.47 -25.43 1.27
C SER A 241 -13.52 -23.98 0.78
N PHE A 242 -14.04 -23.10 1.65
CA PHE A 242 -14.13 -21.64 1.46
C PHE A 242 -12.80 -20.91 1.69
N PHE A 243 -11.70 -21.64 1.90
CA PHE A 243 -10.37 -21.08 2.12
C PHE A 243 -9.49 -21.37 0.91
N THR A 244 -9.17 -20.36 0.09
CA THR A 244 -8.21 -20.56 -0.99
C THR A 244 -6.79 -20.42 -0.49
N ASN A 245 -5.96 -21.45 -0.67
CA ASN A 245 -4.51 -21.38 -0.47
C ASN A 245 -3.79 -20.66 -1.63
N ALA A 246 -4.52 -19.81 -2.37
CA ALA A 246 -3.97 -19.09 -3.48
C ALA A 246 -2.99 -18.04 -2.96
N THR A 247 -1.78 -18.05 -3.52
CA THR A 247 -0.72 -17.11 -3.12
C THR A 247 -0.09 -16.50 -4.37
N ASN A 248 0.87 -15.60 -4.20
CA ASN A 248 1.73 -15.12 -5.30
C ASN A 248 2.55 -16.22 -6.00
N ALA A 249 2.58 -17.45 -5.46
CA ALA A 249 3.16 -18.61 -6.13
C ALA A 249 2.16 -19.32 -7.08
N THR A 250 0.86 -19.09 -6.93
CA THR A 250 -0.20 -19.67 -7.77
C THR A 250 -0.05 -19.22 -9.21
N ARG A 251 -0.19 -20.13 -10.17
CA ARG A 251 -0.06 -19.79 -11.59
C ARG A 251 -1.26 -18.94 -12.03
N ALA A 252 -1.02 -18.01 -12.95
CA ALA A 252 -2.03 -17.09 -13.46
C ALA A 252 -3.36 -17.77 -13.89
N GLY A 253 -3.30 -18.94 -14.54
CA GLY A 253 -4.49 -19.66 -15.01
C GLY A 253 -5.26 -20.45 -13.94
N ASP A 254 -4.74 -20.47 -12.71
CA ASP A 254 -5.30 -21.23 -11.59
C ASP A 254 -6.13 -20.33 -10.64
N PHE A 255 -6.12 -19.00 -10.81
CA PHE A 255 -7.01 -18.06 -10.12
C PHE A 255 -8.43 -18.10 -10.72
N ARG A 256 -9.15 -19.18 -10.42
CA ARG A 256 -10.51 -19.41 -10.93
C ARG A 256 -11.54 -19.00 -9.88
N LEU A 257 -12.61 -18.33 -10.29
CA LEU A 257 -13.76 -18.07 -9.42
C LEU A 257 -14.56 -19.35 -9.18
N ASN A 258 -15.17 -19.46 -7.99
CA ASN A 258 -16.08 -20.54 -7.68
C ASN A 258 -17.42 -20.35 -8.39
N SER A 259 -17.61 -21.06 -9.52
CA SER A 259 -18.81 -20.95 -10.34
C SER A 259 -20.08 -21.53 -9.70
N THR A 260 -19.97 -22.31 -8.62
CA THR A 260 -21.14 -22.83 -7.88
C THR A 260 -21.59 -21.88 -6.76
N PHE A 261 -20.72 -20.96 -6.36
CA PHE A 261 -21.04 -19.95 -5.36
C PHE A 261 -21.93 -18.86 -5.96
N THR A 262 -23.06 -18.57 -5.31
CA THR A 262 -23.94 -17.46 -5.67
C THR A 262 -23.81 -16.36 -4.60
N PRO A 263 -23.18 -15.21 -4.92
CA PRO A 263 -23.06 -14.12 -3.97
C PRO A 263 -24.43 -13.60 -3.52
N SER A 264 -24.55 -13.30 -2.22
CA SER A 264 -25.75 -12.67 -1.63
C SER A 264 -25.88 -11.18 -1.96
N TRP A 265 -24.80 -10.57 -2.45
CA TRP A 265 -24.70 -9.16 -2.81
C TRP A 265 -23.78 -8.97 -4.02
N ARG A 266 -23.81 -7.78 -4.61
CA ARG A 266 -22.99 -7.41 -5.77
C ARG A 266 -22.35 -6.05 -5.52
N LEU A 267 -21.20 -5.81 -6.14
CA LEU A 267 -20.59 -4.49 -6.16
C LEU A 267 -21.54 -3.47 -6.81
N PRO A 268 -21.93 -2.39 -6.12
CA PRO A 268 -22.86 -1.39 -6.65
C PRO A 268 -22.23 -0.63 -7.83
N ALA A 269 -22.96 -0.51 -8.94
CA ALA A 269 -22.54 0.24 -10.13
C ALA A 269 -21.10 -0.09 -10.60
N TRP A 270 -20.72 -1.38 -10.56
CA TRP A 270 -19.40 -1.87 -10.93
C TRP A 270 -19.43 -2.57 -12.30
N ASP A 271 -18.40 -2.33 -13.10
CA ASP A 271 -18.19 -2.95 -14.42
C ASP A 271 -16.78 -3.55 -14.59
N GLY A 272 -15.99 -3.61 -13.52
CA GLY A 272 -14.60 -4.07 -13.54
C GLY A 272 -13.61 -3.04 -14.06
N ARG A 273 -14.05 -1.82 -14.37
CA ARG A 273 -13.23 -0.78 -15.01
C ARG A 273 -13.31 0.58 -14.30
N PRO A 274 -13.07 0.62 -12.97
CA PRO A 274 -13.00 1.90 -12.29
C PRO A 274 -11.83 2.72 -12.85
N ALA A 275 -11.94 4.05 -12.82
CA ALA A 275 -10.83 4.91 -13.16
C ALA A 275 -9.77 5.00 -12.06
N ALA A 276 -10.19 4.85 -10.80
CA ALA A 276 -9.36 4.87 -9.61
C ALA A 276 -9.97 3.99 -8.51
N LEU A 277 -9.10 3.44 -7.66
CA LEU A 277 -9.46 2.79 -6.41
C LEU A 277 -8.73 3.52 -5.28
N GLY A 278 -9.36 3.60 -4.11
CA GLY A 278 -8.72 4.08 -2.89
C GLY A 278 -8.94 3.11 -1.75
N MET A 279 -8.04 3.10 -0.78
CA MET A 279 -8.17 2.28 0.41
C MET A 279 -7.91 3.08 1.68
N ALA A 280 -8.61 2.70 2.75
CA ALA A 280 -8.33 3.14 4.11
C ALA A 280 -8.47 1.95 5.06
N GLU A 281 -7.73 1.97 6.15
CA GLU A 281 -7.89 1.02 7.26
C GLU A 281 -7.88 1.79 8.58
N ASP A 282 -8.84 1.49 9.46
CA ASP A 282 -8.96 2.13 10.77
C ASP A 282 -8.31 1.30 11.89
N ARG A 283 -8.24 1.85 13.12
CA ARG A 283 -7.65 1.15 14.29
C ARG A 283 -8.36 -0.17 14.65
N GLN A 284 -9.58 -0.39 14.17
CA GLN A 284 -10.34 -1.62 14.37
C GLN A 284 -10.07 -2.64 13.26
N TYR A 285 -9.12 -2.34 12.35
CA TYR A 285 -8.77 -3.12 11.18
C TYR A 285 -9.91 -3.24 10.16
N THR A 286 -10.88 -2.30 10.20
CA THR A 286 -11.90 -2.21 9.16
C THR A 286 -11.26 -1.70 7.88
N ARG A 287 -11.17 -2.57 6.86
CA ARG A 287 -10.67 -2.18 5.54
C ARG A 287 -11.78 -1.61 4.71
N SER A 288 -11.59 -0.41 4.18
CA SER A 288 -12.53 0.26 3.29
C SER A 288 -11.90 0.46 1.93
N ILE A 289 -12.61 0.05 0.88
CA ILE A 289 -12.27 0.28 -0.53
C ILE A 289 -13.26 1.30 -1.08
N PHE A 290 -12.74 2.30 -1.79
CA PHE A 290 -13.53 3.36 -2.40
C PHE A 290 -13.38 3.37 -3.92
N TYR A 291 -14.49 3.61 -4.62
CA TYR A 291 -14.50 3.83 -6.06
C TYR A 291 -15.66 4.73 -6.48
N ILE A 292 -15.53 5.36 -7.65
CA ILE A 292 -16.65 6.03 -8.32
C ILE A 292 -17.28 5.04 -9.30
N GLY A 293 -18.56 4.72 -9.08
CA GLY A 293 -19.29 3.74 -9.89
C GLY A 293 -19.70 4.29 -11.26
N THR A 294 -20.25 3.42 -12.11
CA THR A 294 -20.83 3.79 -13.42
C THR A 294 -21.99 4.78 -13.30
N ASP A 295 -22.57 4.89 -12.10
CA ASP A 295 -23.62 5.84 -11.73
C ASP A 295 -23.08 7.21 -11.25
N SER A 296 -21.75 7.40 -11.32
CA SER A 296 -21.03 8.58 -10.82
C SER A 296 -21.13 8.78 -9.30
N ASN A 297 -21.56 7.78 -8.54
CA ASN A 297 -21.61 7.87 -7.08
C ASN A 297 -20.31 7.35 -6.47
N LEU A 298 -19.92 7.94 -5.33
CA LEU A 298 -18.90 7.38 -4.46
C LEU A 298 -19.48 6.18 -3.70
N HIS A 299 -18.84 5.03 -3.86
CA HIS A 299 -19.17 3.78 -3.17
C HIS A 299 -18.07 3.42 -2.18
N GLN A 300 -18.45 2.80 -1.06
CA GLN A 300 -17.55 2.24 -0.06
C GLN A 300 -17.88 0.77 0.14
N ILE A 301 -16.88 -0.10 -0.03
CA ILE A 301 -16.97 -1.51 0.36
C ILE A 301 -16.09 -1.72 1.59
N GLY A 302 -16.66 -2.27 2.64
CA GLY A 302 -15.95 -2.55 3.88
C GLY A 302 -15.74 -4.05 4.11
N ASN A 303 -14.61 -4.43 4.68
CA ASN A 303 -14.46 -5.69 5.39
C ASN A 303 -14.72 -5.44 6.88
N LEU A 304 -15.81 -6.00 7.38
CA LEU A 304 -16.20 -5.94 8.78
C LEU A 304 -16.55 -7.35 9.24
N ASP A 305 -15.95 -7.77 10.35
CA ASP A 305 -16.08 -9.12 10.91
C ASP A 305 -15.74 -10.21 9.89
N TYR A 306 -14.66 -9.99 9.13
CA TYR A 306 -14.16 -10.87 8.08
C TYR A 306 -15.06 -10.99 6.84
N GLU A 307 -16.17 -10.25 6.78
CA GLU A 307 -17.10 -10.26 5.65
C GLU A 307 -17.02 -8.95 4.84
N TRP A 308 -16.91 -9.09 3.52
CA TRP A 308 -17.03 -7.97 2.60
C TRP A 308 -18.50 -7.59 2.37
N ARG A 309 -18.80 -6.30 2.49
CA ARG A 309 -20.14 -5.74 2.28
C ARG A 309 -20.07 -4.29 1.79
N GLU A 310 -21.11 -3.84 1.11
CA GLU A 310 -21.29 -2.41 0.84
C GLU A 310 -21.61 -1.67 2.14
N PHE A 311 -20.99 -0.51 2.34
CA PHE A 311 -21.36 0.43 3.39
C PHE A 311 -22.32 1.46 2.81
N GLU A 312 -23.45 1.65 3.50
CA GLU A 312 -24.48 2.57 3.03
C GLU A 312 -23.95 4.00 2.93
N ARG A 313 -24.28 4.66 1.82
CA ARG A 313 -24.10 6.11 1.69
C ARG A 313 -24.93 6.83 2.77
N PRO A 314 -24.54 8.05 3.18
CA PRO A 314 -25.33 8.82 4.14
C PRO A 314 -26.79 8.97 3.70
N ALA A 315 -27.73 9.01 4.66
CA ALA A 315 -29.18 9.04 4.40
C ALA A 315 -29.64 10.21 3.50
N ASP A 316 -28.90 11.33 3.52
CA ASP A 316 -29.16 12.50 2.66
C ASP A 316 -28.73 12.28 1.20
N GLY A 317 -28.14 11.13 0.86
CA GLY A 317 -27.75 10.71 -0.49
C GLY A 317 -26.86 11.73 -1.19
N ASP A 318 -27.27 12.14 -2.39
CA ASP A 318 -26.54 13.10 -3.24
C ASP A 318 -26.39 14.49 -2.59
N ALA A 319 -27.20 14.83 -1.58
CA ALA A 319 -27.04 16.08 -0.83
C ALA A 319 -25.92 16.00 0.22
N ALA A 320 -25.56 14.80 0.70
CA ALA A 320 -24.39 14.61 1.56
C ALA A 320 -23.14 14.37 0.73
N TRP A 321 -23.18 13.43 -0.20
CA TRP A 321 -22.07 13.10 -1.08
C TRP A 321 -22.50 13.35 -2.53
N PRO A 322 -22.14 14.50 -3.13
CA PRO A 322 -22.54 14.81 -4.49
C PRO A 322 -21.95 13.80 -5.46
N ARG A 323 -22.60 13.62 -6.61
CA ARG A 323 -22.08 12.80 -7.70
C ARG A 323 -20.73 13.34 -8.17
N ALA A 324 -19.86 12.46 -8.63
CA ALA A 324 -18.62 12.84 -9.30
C ALA A 324 -18.91 13.45 -10.67
N ASP A 325 -18.08 14.39 -11.09
CA ASP A 325 -18.12 14.98 -12.42
C ASP A 325 -17.76 13.92 -13.49
N PRO A 326 -18.66 13.58 -14.42
CA PRO A 326 -18.34 12.63 -15.49
C PRO A 326 -17.16 13.08 -16.35
N ALA A 327 -16.93 14.40 -16.51
CA ALA A 327 -15.79 14.93 -17.25
C ALA A 327 -14.45 14.68 -16.55
N ALA A 328 -14.46 14.51 -15.22
CA ALA A 328 -13.30 14.14 -14.42
C ALA A 328 -13.02 12.63 -14.47
N GLY A 329 -13.79 11.84 -15.22
CA GLY A 329 -13.51 10.44 -15.49
C GLY A 329 -13.59 9.52 -14.27
N GLY A 330 -14.15 9.94 -13.14
CA GLY A 330 -14.26 9.09 -11.94
C GLY A 330 -12.98 8.96 -11.12
N GLN A 331 -12.04 9.90 -11.25
CA GLN A 331 -10.84 9.97 -10.40
C GLN A 331 -11.19 10.20 -8.92
N LEU A 332 -10.43 9.57 -8.04
CA LEU A 332 -10.47 9.82 -6.61
C LEU A 332 -9.08 9.64 -5.98
N ALA A 333 -8.88 10.22 -4.80
CA ALA A 333 -7.76 9.90 -3.92
C ALA A 333 -8.23 9.68 -2.48
N VAL A 334 -7.53 8.85 -1.73
CA VAL A 334 -7.82 8.59 -0.31
C VAL A 334 -6.58 8.84 0.52
N ALA A 335 -6.75 9.59 1.61
CA ALA A 335 -5.75 9.72 2.65
C ALA A 335 -6.33 9.15 3.94
N SER A 336 -5.58 8.30 4.63
CA SER A 336 -6.00 7.73 5.91
C SER A 336 -4.87 7.70 6.90
N ASP A 337 -5.22 7.89 8.17
CA ASP A 337 -4.34 7.65 9.30
C ASP A 337 -4.95 6.54 10.15
N PHE A 338 -4.31 5.36 10.07
CA PHE A 338 -4.66 4.21 10.89
C PHE A 338 -4.67 4.60 12.36
N SER A 339 -3.72 5.42 12.81
CA SER A 339 -3.59 5.81 14.20
C SER A 339 -4.62 6.83 14.67
N THR A 340 -5.55 7.34 13.87
CA THR A 340 -6.65 8.16 14.43
C THR A 340 -8.01 7.71 13.94
N SER A 341 -8.07 6.59 13.21
CA SER A 341 -9.28 6.16 12.50
C SER A 341 -9.89 7.30 11.69
N ARG A 342 -9.03 8.12 11.07
CA ARG A 342 -9.42 9.23 10.20
C ARG A 342 -9.11 8.86 8.76
N ALA A 343 -10.06 9.16 7.88
CA ALA A 343 -9.89 9.04 6.45
C ALA A 343 -10.48 10.26 5.74
N ARG A 344 -9.98 10.53 4.54
CA ARG A 344 -10.48 11.54 3.61
C ARG A 344 -10.56 10.94 2.23
N VAL A 345 -11.68 11.18 1.55
CA VAL A 345 -11.84 10.85 0.13
C VAL A 345 -11.98 12.15 -0.65
N TYR A 346 -11.19 12.29 -1.71
CA TYR A 346 -11.19 13.45 -2.58
C TYR A 346 -11.64 13.06 -3.99
N TYR A 347 -12.53 13.83 -4.59
CA TYR A 347 -12.95 13.68 -5.98
C TYR A 347 -13.52 14.99 -6.51
N ARG A 348 -13.72 15.13 -7.82
CA ARG A 348 -14.39 16.31 -8.40
C ARG A 348 -15.90 16.12 -8.40
N ALA A 349 -16.66 17.06 -7.84
CA ALA A 349 -18.12 17.00 -7.82
C ALA A 349 -18.75 17.50 -9.12
N ALA A 350 -19.79 16.82 -9.59
CA ALA A 350 -20.62 17.25 -10.71
C ALA A 350 -21.33 18.58 -10.40
N GLY A 351 -21.54 19.39 -11.43
CA GLY A 351 -22.19 20.69 -11.32
C GLY A 351 -21.20 21.82 -11.02
N SER A 352 -20.44 21.73 -9.91
CA SER A 352 -19.41 22.76 -9.61
C SER A 352 -18.08 22.49 -10.31
N GLY A 353 -17.76 21.23 -10.62
CA GLY A 353 -16.46 20.81 -11.18
C GLY A 353 -15.30 20.96 -10.19
N ARG A 354 -15.58 21.35 -8.94
CA ARG A 354 -14.57 21.59 -7.90
C ARG A 354 -14.24 20.31 -7.16
N LEU A 355 -13.01 20.24 -6.64
CA LEU A 355 -12.62 19.18 -5.72
C LEU A 355 -13.43 19.28 -4.43
N VAL A 356 -13.97 18.16 -3.98
CA VAL A 356 -14.63 18.00 -2.69
C VAL A 356 -13.87 17.02 -1.81
N GLU A 357 -13.95 17.21 -0.50
CA GLU A 357 -13.48 16.32 0.53
C GLU A 357 -14.68 15.66 1.22
N VAL A 358 -14.65 14.34 1.35
CA VAL A 358 -15.54 13.56 2.21
C VAL A 358 -14.71 13.06 3.39
N ALA A 359 -15.01 13.58 4.59
CA ALA A 359 -14.22 13.33 5.78
C ALA A 359 -14.83 12.25 6.69
N CYS A 360 -14.01 11.28 7.09
CA CYS A 360 -14.33 10.30 8.15
C CYS A 360 -13.56 10.62 9.43
N SER A 361 -14.25 10.52 10.56
CA SER A 361 -13.66 10.52 11.89
C SER A 361 -14.34 9.44 12.73
N HIS A 362 -13.58 8.45 13.19
CA HIS A 362 -14.08 7.36 14.04
C HIS A 362 -15.26 6.61 13.41
N GLY A 363 -15.17 6.32 12.11
CA GLY A 363 -16.21 5.61 11.35
C GLY A 363 -17.43 6.47 10.97
N ILE A 364 -17.49 7.75 11.39
CA ILE A 364 -18.57 8.66 11.05
C ILE A 364 -18.14 9.54 9.87
N TRP A 365 -18.88 9.45 8.78
CA TRP A 365 -18.69 10.26 7.59
C TRP A 365 -19.44 11.59 7.66
N ALA A 366 -18.74 12.67 7.33
CA ALA A 366 -19.31 13.99 7.16
C ALA A 366 -19.90 14.18 5.75
N ARG A 367 -20.69 15.25 5.60
CA ARG A 367 -21.07 15.76 4.27
C ARG A 367 -19.83 16.25 3.53
N ALA A 368 -19.87 16.14 2.21
CA ALA A 368 -18.79 16.61 1.35
C ALA A 368 -18.66 18.13 1.42
N THR A 369 -17.42 18.62 1.45
CA THR A 369 -17.10 20.05 1.45
C THR A 369 -16.17 20.38 0.30
N GLU A 370 -16.44 21.46 -0.43
CA GLU A 370 -15.51 21.93 -1.46
C GLU A 370 -14.18 22.37 -0.85
N LEU A 371 -13.07 22.04 -1.51
CA LEU A 371 -11.77 22.48 -1.06
C LEU A 371 -11.60 24.00 -1.20
N PRO A 372 -11.01 24.67 -0.19
CA PRO A 372 -10.67 26.08 -0.30
C PRO A 372 -9.59 26.29 -1.36
N SER A 373 -9.73 27.34 -2.18
CA SER A 373 -8.76 27.70 -3.22
C SER A 373 -7.75 28.77 -2.78
N PHE A 374 -7.90 29.32 -1.59
CA PHE A 374 -6.99 30.27 -0.97
C PHE A 374 -7.13 30.20 0.55
N ASN A 375 -6.09 30.59 1.27
CA ASN A 375 -6.15 30.67 2.73
C ASN A 375 -6.86 31.96 3.15
N ALA A 376 -8.15 31.88 3.49
CA ALA A 376 -8.90 33.03 3.99
C ALA A 376 -8.42 33.56 5.36
N THR A 377 -7.52 32.82 6.03
CA THR A 377 -6.96 33.14 7.35
C THR A 377 -5.46 33.40 7.34
N ALA A 378 -4.81 33.43 6.17
CA ALA A 378 -3.44 33.94 6.08
C ALA A 378 -3.48 35.45 6.39
N PRO A 379 -2.59 35.97 7.27
CA PRO A 379 -2.50 37.40 7.49
C PRO A 379 -2.25 38.06 6.12
N THR A 380 -3.15 38.97 5.74
CA THR A 380 -3.02 39.78 4.54
C THR A 380 -1.64 40.40 4.57
N ALA A 381 -0.79 40.10 3.58
CA ALA A 381 0.45 40.80 3.41
C ALA A 381 0.11 42.29 3.28
N ASP A 382 0.55 43.07 4.27
CA ASP A 382 0.36 44.51 4.38
C ASP A 382 0.72 45.17 3.05
N SER A 383 -0.30 45.50 2.27
CA SER A 383 -0.17 46.49 1.21
C SER A 383 -0.37 47.82 1.89
N GLY A 384 0.75 48.42 2.30
CA GLY A 384 0.78 49.69 2.99
C GLY A 384 -0.04 50.76 2.26
N SER A 385 -0.95 51.37 3.01
CA SER A 385 -1.55 52.66 2.70
C SER A 385 -2.00 53.27 4.03
N GLU A 386 -1.36 54.39 4.35
CA GLU A 386 -1.38 55.10 5.62
C GLU A 386 -2.76 55.66 6.03
N THR A 387 -2.89 55.85 7.35
CA THR A 387 -3.78 56.80 8.08
C THR A 387 -5.30 56.54 8.00
N SER A 388 -6.05 56.43 9.10
CA SER A 388 -6.02 57.25 10.33
C SER A 388 -7.04 56.71 11.36
N GLY A 389 -6.75 56.93 12.65
CA GLY A 389 -7.79 57.10 13.68
C GLY A 389 -8.03 55.96 14.66
N ASP A 390 -7.25 55.94 15.75
CA ASP A 390 -7.66 55.42 17.06
C ASP A 390 -8.87 56.25 17.58
N PRO A 391 -9.81 55.72 18.40
CA PRO A 391 -9.51 55.49 19.82
C PRO A 391 -10.14 54.23 20.45
N SER A 392 -9.31 53.57 21.28
CA SER A 392 -9.59 53.10 22.65
C SER A 392 -10.50 51.88 22.88
N GLY A 393 -9.93 50.89 23.59
CA GLY A 393 -10.67 49.82 24.28
C GLY A 393 -9.73 48.92 25.08
N ASN A 394 -9.59 49.21 26.38
CA ASN A 394 -8.87 48.43 27.40
C ASN A 394 -9.33 46.96 27.47
N GLY A 395 -8.44 46.05 27.86
CA GLY A 395 -8.86 44.79 28.48
C GLY A 395 -7.85 43.63 28.52
N ASP A 396 -6.90 43.74 29.44
CA ASP A 396 -6.22 42.68 30.22
C ASP A 396 -5.46 41.51 29.60
N ASP A 397 -4.22 41.44 30.07
CA ASP A 397 -3.29 40.33 30.10
C ASP A 397 -3.86 39.08 30.77
N THR A 398 -3.57 37.89 30.21
CA THR A 398 -3.09 36.75 30.99
C THR A 398 -2.55 35.66 30.06
N SER A 399 -1.31 35.26 30.30
CA SER A 399 -0.68 34.01 29.86
C SER A 399 0.12 33.47 31.05
N PRO A 400 0.57 32.21 31.04
CA PRO A 400 -0.13 30.98 30.70
C PRO A 400 -0.04 29.98 31.88
N GLN A 401 -0.91 28.96 31.94
CA GLN A 401 -0.75 27.87 32.91
C GLN A 401 -0.46 26.55 32.19
N GLN A 402 0.77 26.07 32.43
CA GLN A 402 1.28 24.74 32.10
C GLN A 402 0.40 23.65 32.72
N GLY A 403 0.05 22.66 31.92
CA GLY A 403 -0.36 21.33 32.37
C GLY A 403 0.48 20.31 31.63
N GLU A 404 1.46 19.74 32.33
CA GLU A 404 2.25 18.59 31.89
C GLU A 404 1.32 17.39 31.67
N GLY A 405 1.45 16.76 30.51
CA GLY A 405 0.84 15.48 30.17
C GLY A 405 1.72 14.80 29.14
N GLU A 406 2.22 13.62 29.51
CA GLU A 406 3.29 12.87 28.85
C GLU A 406 3.06 12.66 27.34
N ALA A 407 3.97 13.23 26.54
CA ALA A 407 4.02 13.04 25.10
C ALA A 407 4.70 11.70 24.78
N GLY A 408 3.89 10.66 24.56
CA GLY A 408 4.32 9.44 23.89
C GLY A 408 4.63 9.72 22.42
N LEU A 409 5.90 9.59 22.04
CA LEU A 409 6.37 9.74 20.67
C LEU A 409 5.73 8.68 19.75
N THR A 410 5.06 9.11 18.69
CA THR A 410 4.47 8.21 17.68
C THR A 410 5.55 7.69 16.72
N PRO A 411 5.43 6.46 16.19
CA PRO A 411 6.44 5.83 15.33
C PRO A 411 6.76 6.56 14.01
N GLY A 412 5.93 7.54 13.61
CA GLY A 412 6.10 8.28 12.35
C GLY A 412 7.13 9.41 12.39
N ALA A 413 7.68 9.77 13.55
CA ALA A 413 8.61 10.89 13.74
C ALA A 413 10.09 10.57 13.39
N LYS A 414 10.35 9.54 12.58
CA LYS A 414 11.72 9.07 12.29
C LYS A 414 12.02 8.69 10.84
N ALA A 415 11.08 8.80 9.91
CA ALA A 415 11.43 8.63 8.51
C ALA A 415 12.19 9.90 8.07
N GLY A 416 13.51 9.88 8.00
CA GLY A 416 14.31 11.02 7.53
C GLY A 416 15.40 10.49 6.64
N ILE A 417 15.24 10.68 5.33
CA ILE A 417 16.18 10.22 4.32
C ILE A 417 17.58 10.73 4.67
N GLY A 418 18.49 9.78 4.92
CA GLY A 418 19.91 10.02 5.08
C GLY A 418 20.55 10.49 3.77
N VAL A 419 20.34 11.76 3.40
CA VAL A 419 21.20 12.43 2.41
C VAL A 419 22.43 12.94 3.16
N SER A 420 23.40 12.06 3.41
CA SER A 420 24.71 12.49 3.89
C SER A 420 25.48 13.14 2.73
N ILE A 421 25.50 14.48 2.71
CA ILE A 421 26.49 15.23 1.93
C ILE A 421 27.85 14.93 2.54
N SER A 422 28.55 13.94 1.98
CA SER A 422 29.91 13.58 2.37
C SER A 422 30.88 14.68 1.93
N LEU A 423 31.03 15.72 2.76
CA LEU A 423 32.19 16.59 2.74
C LEU A 423 33.42 15.79 3.23
N ALA A 424 34.19 15.32 2.25
CA ALA A 424 35.59 14.92 2.28
C ALA A 424 36.40 15.15 3.59
N VAL A 425 36.42 14.19 4.53
CA VAL A 425 37.48 14.10 5.58
C VAL A 425 37.89 12.66 6.00
N PHE A 426 37.20 11.57 5.65
CA PHE A 426 37.54 10.23 6.19
C PHE A 426 38.36 9.28 5.29
N ALA A 427 39.18 9.80 4.37
CA ALA A 427 40.07 8.96 3.55
C ALA A 427 41.32 8.42 4.30
N ILE A 428 41.60 8.89 5.53
CA ILE A 428 42.83 8.54 6.27
C ILE A 428 42.58 7.51 7.40
N GLY A 429 41.34 7.41 7.91
CA GLY A 429 41.01 6.49 9.00
C GLY A 429 40.77 5.03 8.56
N GLY A 430 40.08 4.84 7.42
CA GLY A 430 39.68 3.51 6.95
C GLY A 430 40.85 2.64 6.48
N THR A 431 41.91 3.25 5.93
CA THR A 431 43.10 2.54 5.47
C THR A 431 43.95 2.00 6.63
N LEU A 432 43.98 2.69 7.78
CA LEU A 432 44.71 2.22 8.96
C LEU A 432 44.00 1.02 9.65
N ALA A 433 42.67 1.04 9.70
CA ALA A 433 41.88 -0.04 10.28
C ALA A 433 41.93 -1.31 9.40
N ALA A 434 41.82 -1.18 8.08
CA ALA A 434 41.95 -2.29 7.14
C ALA A 434 43.36 -2.93 7.20
N PHE A 435 44.42 -2.11 7.33
CA PHE A 435 45.80 -2.61 7.47
C PHE A 435 46.03 -3.39 8.78
N LEU A 436 45.44 -2.96 9.89
CA LEU A 436 45.56 -3.65 11.18
C LEU A 436 44.75 -4.96 11.23
N ILE A 437 43.61 -5.04 10.54
CA ILE A 437 42.79 -6.25 10.43
C ILE A 437 43.47 -7.29 9.53
N LEU A 438 44.05 -6.87 8.40
CA LEU A 438 44.81 -7.77 7.51
C LEU A 438 46.09 -8.31 8.18
N ARG A 439 46.76 -7.51 9.02
CA ARG A 439 47.94 -7.97 9.77
C ARG A 439 47.61 -8.98 10.89
N ARG A 440 46.38 -8.97 11.41
CA ARG A 440 45.89 -9.95 12.40
C ARG A 440 45.49 -11.29 11.77
N SER A 441 45.05 -11.30 10.51
CA SER A 441 44.63 -12.55 9.82
C SER A 441 45.81 -13.38 9.29
N GLN A 442 46.94 -12.75 8.94
CA GLN A 442 48.15 -13.46 8.51
C GLN A 442 48.80 -14.26 9.64
N ARG A 443 48.76 -13.77 10.90
CA ARG A 443 49.25 -14.52 12.08
C ARG A 443 48.43 -15.77 12.44
N ARG A 444 47.26 -15.96 11.81
CA ARG A 444 46.45 -17.18 11.97
C ARG A 444 46.68 -18.21 10.86
N LYS A 445 47.37 -17.85 9.78
CA LYS A 445 47.73 -18.78 8.69
C LYS A 445 49.05 -19.49 8.99
N ASP A 446 50.01 -18.82 9.60
CA ASP A 446 51.29 -19.42 10.03
C ASP A 446 51.13 -20.43 11.20
N LYS A 447 49.94 -20.50 11.83
CA LYS A 447 49.63 -21.47 12.90
C LYS A 447 48.91 -22.72 12.41
N LYS A 448 48.46 -22.76 11.14
CA LYS A 448 47.87 -23.96 10.51
C LYS A 448 48.85 -24.74 9.64
N GLU A 449 50.00 -24.14 9.28
CA GLU A 449 51.05 -24.81 8.51
C GLU A 449 52.05 -25.61 9.39
N LEU A 450 51.91 -25.55 10.72
CA LEU A 450 52.73 -26.28 11.70
C LEU A 450 52.04 -27.51 12.33
N GLU A 451 50.78 -27.79 11.98
CA GLU A 451 50.04 -28.99 12.43
C GLU A 451 49.85 -30.04 11.32
N ASP A 452 50.10 -29.70 10.05
CA ASP A 452 50.01 -30.64 8.90
C ASP A 452 51.33 -31.33 8.53
N SER A 453 52.37 -31.25 9.39
CA SER A 453 53.69 -31.86 9.16
C SER A 453 54.00 -33.12 9.98
N GLU A 454 53.01 -33.71 10.65
CA GLU A 454 53.19 -34.95 11.43
C GLU A 454 52.24 -36.08 10.99
N SER A 455 52.42 -36.58 9.77
CA SER A 455 51.93 -37.90 9.32
C SER A 455 52.48 -38.22 7.92
N GLY A 456 53.76 -38.57 7.84
CA GLY A 456 54.32 -39.24 6.68
C GLY A 456 54.57 -40.72 6.99
N SER A 457 54.10 -41.64 6.13
CA SER A 457 54.92 -42.76 5.61
C SER A 457 54.09 -43.79 4.81
N GLY A 458 54.49 -43.98 3.54
CA GLY A 458 54.36 -45.22 2.75
C GLY A 458 53.12 -45.29 1.84
N GLY A 459 53.19 -45.50 0.52
CA GLY A 459 54.26 -45.87 -0.39
C GLY A 459 53.69 -46.79 -1.49
N LYS A 460 54.06 -46.51 -2.76
CA LYS A 460 53.92 -47.31 -4.01
C LYS A 460 52.66 -47.15 -4.89
N SER A 461 52.87 -46.31 -5.92
CA SER A 461 52.80 -46.56 -7.38
C SER A 461 51.47 -46.91 -8.12
N PRO A 462 51.38 -46.52 -9.41
CA PRO A 462 50.11 -46.27 -10.12
C PRO A 462 49.79 -47.30 -11.21
N SER A 463 48.53 -47.42 -11.63
CA SER A 463 48.20 -47.87 -12.99
C SER A 463 46.78 -47.50 -13.43
N TYR A 464 46.73 -47.06 -14.69
CA TYR A 464 45.59 -46.83 -15.59
C TYR A 464 44.53 -47.96 -15.58
N ALA A 465 43.24 -47.60 -15.73
CA ALA A 465 42.45 -47.83 -16.97
C ALA A 465 40.93 -47.60 -16.75
N ASP A 466 40.36 -46.78 -17.62
CA ASP A 466 38.95 -46.70 -18.06
C ASP A 466 38.56 -47.97 -18.87
N PRO A 467 37.37 -48.15 -19.49
CA PRO A 467 35.98 -47.71 -19.23
C PRO A 467 35.01 -48.92 -19.17
N SER A 468 33.72 -48.66 -18.89
CA SER A 468 32.62 -48.88 -19.87
C SER A 468 31.28 -49.42 -19.32
N HIS A 469 30.24 -48.74 -19.82
CA HIS A 469 28.97 -49.23 -20.36
C HIS A 469 27.81 -49.74 -19.49
N GLN A 470 26.65 -49.16 -19.88
CA GLN A 470 25.34 -49.76 -20.15
C GLN A 470 24.35 -49.85 -18.97
N GLN A 471 23.24 -49.08 -19.05
CA GLN A 471 21.92 -49.46 -19.64
C GLN A 471 21.13 -50.34 -18.66
N GLN A 472 19.81 -50.28 -18.45
CA GLN A 472 18.67 -49.53 -18.98
C GLN A 472 17.43 -50.12 -18.24
N HIS A 473 16.28 -49.45 -18.31
CA HIS A 473 14.93 -49.96 -17.97
C HIS A 473 14.62 -50.17 -16.46
N GLY A 474 13.43 -49.88 -15.93
CA GLY A 474 12.13 -49.48 -16.49
C GLY A 474 11.02 -50.00 -15.56
N GLY A 475 9.97 -49.20 -15.36
CA GLY A 475 8.61 -49.70 -15.11
C GLY A 475 8.11 -49.89 -13.67
N ALA A 476 7.02 -49.16 -13.40
CA ALA A 476 5.79 -49.58 -12.72
C ALA A 476 5.71 -49.68 -11.17
N TRP A 477 4.81 -48.85 -10.62
CA TRP A 477 4.01 -48.93 -9.38
C TRP A 477 3.30 -50.31 -9.21
N PRO A 478 2.72 -50.72 -8.04
CA PRO A 478 2.03 -49.87 -7.04
C PRO A 478 1.97 -50.35 -5.54
N LEU A 479 1.28 -49.51 -4.72
CA LEU A 479 0.55 -49.78 -3.46
C LEU A 479 1.29 -50.22 -2.17
N GLY A 480 0.99 -49.50 -1.06
CA GLY A 480 0.97 -50.08 0.29
C GLY A 480 1.53 -49.24 1.44
N SER A 481 0.67 -48.38 2.02
CA SER A 481 0.56 -48.01 3.45
C SER A 481 1.80 -47.91 4.36
N GLN A 482 1.96 -46.71 4.92
CA GLN A 482 2.52 -46.29 6.23
C GLN A 482 2.63 -47.37 7.33
N PRO A 483 3.65 -47.26 8.21
CA PRO A 483 3.50 -46.38 9.37
C PRO A 483 4.66 -45.40 9.62
N GLN A 484 4.23 -44.22 10.09
CA GLN A 484 4.90 -43.20 10.91
C GLN A 484 5.65 -43.88 12.10
N VAL A 485 6.78 -43.45 12.69
CA VAL A 485 7.18 -42.15 13.27
C VAL A 485 8.68 -42.20 13.70
N GLN A 486 9.35 -41.03 13.63
CA GLN A 486 10.53 -40.44 14.33
C GLN A 486 11.70 -41.25 14.92
N GLN A 487 12.90 -40.68 14.69
CA GLN A 487 13.91 -40.32 15.70
C GLN A 487 14.74 -39.18 15.07
N GLU A 488 14.64 -37.88 15.38
CA GLU A 488 14.77 -37.09 16.62
C GLU A 488 16.16 -37.15 17.29
N ASN A 489 16.85 -36.00 17.25
CA ASN A 489 17.79 -35.47 18.24
C ASN A 489 17.42 -33.97 18.34
N GLY A 490 17.05 -33.34 19.45
CA GLY A 490 17.05 -33.73 20.85
C GLY A 490 17.50 -32.51 21.68
N TRP A 491 16.60 -31.96 22.50
CA TRP A 491 16.90 -31.28 23.77
C TRP A 491 15.71 -31.56 24.70
N ASP A 492 15.93 -32.49 25.63
CA ASP A 492 14.96 -32.99 26.61
C ASP A 492 15.13 -32.31 27.98
N HIS A 493 14.01 -32.05 28.65
CA HIS A 493 13.91 -32.18 30.11
C HIS A 493 12.51 -32.72 30.51
N HIS A 494 12.50 -33.95 31.02
CA HIS A 494 11.55 -34.71 31.87
C HIS A 494 10.51 -33.91 32.70
N ASN A 495 9.29 -34.37 33.09
CA ASN A 495 8.64 -35.71 33.16
C ASN A 495 7.11 -35.59 33.50
N ASN A 496 6.29 -36.50 32.93
CA ASN A 496 5.14 -37.27 33.48
C ASN A 496 3.69 -36.70 33.75
N LYS A 497 2.77 -37.04 32.82
CA LYS A 497 1.57 -37.96 32.92
C LYS A 497 0.24 -37.51 33.65
N PRO A 498 -0.96 -38.14 33.38
CA PRO A 498 -1.96 -37.74 32.37
C PRO A 498 -3.45 -37.67 32.86
N ALA A 499 -4.41 -37.20 32.03
CA ALA A 499 -5.76 -37.81 31.75
C ALA A 499 -6.90 -36.83 31.35
N ASN A 500 -7.39 -37.00 30.10
CA ASN A 500 -8.77 -37.30 29.63
C ASN A 500 -10.02 -36.39 29.85
N SER A 501 -10.90 -36.46 28.82
CA SER A 501 -12.32 -36.01 28.66
C SER A 501 -12.61 -34.50 28.53
N GLY A 502 -13.58 -34.00 27.76
CA GLY A 502 -14.65 -34.59 26.95
C GLY A 502 -15.35 -33.53 26.07
N PHE A 503 -16.24 -33.99 25.18
CA PHE A 503 -16.96 -33.28 24.11
C PHE A 503 -17.91 -32.14 24.55
N SER A 504 -18.07 -31.14 23.67
CA SER A 504 -19.39 -30.65 23.21
C SER A 504 -19.27 -29.74 21.97
N SER A 505 -19.97 -30.09 20.89
CA SER A 505 -20.18 -29.27 19.68
C SER A 505 -21.10 -28.06 19.95
N PRO A 506 -21.02 -27.00 19.11
CA PRO A 506 -22.21 -26.25 18.75
C PRO A 506 -22.39 -26.17 17.22
N VAL A 507 -23.53 -26.66 16.71
CA VAL A 507 -24.70 -25.90 16.22
C VAL A 507 -24.43 -25.24 14.85
N GLU A 508 -25.11 -25.79 13.84
CA GLU A 508 -25.25 -25.27 12.48
C GLU A 508 -25.66 -23.78 12.48
N MET A 509 -24.92 -22.95 11.75
CA MET A 509 -25.45 -21.72 11.18
C MET A 509 -25.59 -21.91 9.66
N ASP A 510 -26.84 -21.99 9.22
CA ASP A 510 -27.22 -21.86 7.81
C ASP A 510 -26.96 -20.43 7.34
N THR A 511 -25.87 -20.23 6.60
CA THR A 511 -25.68 -19.35 5.42
C THR A 511 -24.19 -19.24 5.13
N PRO A 512 -23.70 -19.42 3.87
CA PRO A 512 -22.28 -19.32 3.59
C PRO A 512 -21.86 -17.84 3.54
N ALA A 513 -21.46 -17.31 4.70
CA ALA A 513 -20.68 -16.09 4.79
C ALA A 513 -19.27 -16.32 4.22
N ILE A 514 -18.72 -15.32 3.53
CA ILE A 514 -17.34 -15.35 3.03
C ILE A 514 -16.44 -14.80 4.12
N TYR A 515 -15.61 -15.65 4.69
CA TYR A 515 -14.65 -15.29 5.71
C TYR A 515 -13.29 -15.00 5.08
N GLU A 516 -12.72 -13.83 5.35
CA GLU A 516 -11.27 -13.62 5.24
C GLU A 516 -10.55 -14.44 6.33
N MET A 517 -9.37 -14.98 6.02
CA MET A 517 -8.54 -15.65 7.02
C MET A 517 -8.22 -14.70 8.18
N SER A 518 -8.49 -15.15 9.41
CA SER A 518 -8.06 -14.44 10.63
C SER A 518 -6.54 -14.29 10.62
N ALA A 519 -6.06 -13.07 10.88
CA ALA A 519 -4.63 -12.79 11.07
C ALA A 519 -4.14 -13.07 12.50
N HIS A 520 -4.98 -13.71 13.33
CA HIS A 520 -4.68 -13.99 14.73
C HIS A 520 -4.64 -15.49 14.95
N ASP A 521 -3.47 -16.08 14.68
CA ASP A 521 -3.00 -17.29 15.37
C ASP A 521 -1.62 -16.98 15.95
N GLY A 522 -1.62 -16.19 17.02
CA GLY A 522 -0.56 -16.20 18.03
C GLY A 522 -1.07 -16.99 19.23
N PRO A 523 -0.28 -17.89 19.83
CA PRO A 523 -0.75 -18.70 20.95
C PRO A 523 -1.17 -17.80 22.11
N GLN A 524 -2.43 -17.92 22.55
CA GLN A 524 -2.92 -17.30 23.77
C GLN A 524 -2.03 -17.73 24.94
N GLU A 525 -1.23 -16.79 25.43
CA GLU A 525 -0.49 -16.89 26.67
C GLU A 525 -1.51 -16.90 27.83
N MET A 526 -1.78 -18.09 28.38
CA MET A 526 -2.56 -18.21 29.60
C MET A 526 -1.71 -17.77 30.79
N LEU A 527 -1.98 -16.55 31.29
CA LEU A 527 -1.48 -16.10 32.58
C LEU A 527 -2.31 -16.74 33.70
N GLY A 528 -1.69 -17.69 34.41
CA GLY A 528 -2.16 -18.20 35.68
C GLY A 528 -1.53 -17.44 36.86
N GLU A 529 -2.42 -16.91 37.70
CA GLU A 529 -2.41 -16.85 39.18
C GLU A 529 -1.28 -16.19 39.99
N GLY A 530 -1.71 -15.38 40.96
CA GLY A 530 -0.97 -15.13 42.20
C GLY A 530 -1.50 -13.96 43.03
N HIS A 531 -2.50 -14.20 43.88
CA HIS A 531 -2.39 -14.09 45.35
C HIS A 531 -3.78 -13.97 46.02
N TYR A 532 -4.11 -15.02 46.75
CA TYR A 532 -5.11 -15.05 47.82
C TYR A 532 -4.77 -14.04 48.92
N GLN A 533 -5.77 -13.28 49.36
CA GLN A 533 -5.89 -12.90 50.76
C GLN A 533 -7.33 -13.10 51.24
N GLU A 534 -7.38 -13.52 52.48
CA GLU A 534 -8.40 -14.31 53.15
C GLU A 534 -9.54 -13.44 53.69
N MET A 535 -10.69 -14.09 53.91
CA MET A 535 -11.94 -13.52 54.42
C MET A 535 -11.79 -12.89 55.81
N ASP A 536 -12.60 -11.84 56.06
CA ASP A 536 -13.17 -11.62 57.39
C ASP A 536 -14.72 -11.70 57.27
N PRO A 537 -15.39 -12.57 58.05
CA PRO A 537 -16.82 -12.76 58.02
C PRO A 537 -17.48 -12.00 59.17
N ASP A 538 -18.16 -10.88 58.88
CA ASP A 538 -19.41 -10.48 59.56
C ASP A 538 -19.86 -9.07 59.17
N GLY A 539 -21.12 -8.97 58.72
CA GLY A 539 -22.01 -7.93 59.25
C GLY A 539 -22.43 -6.77 58.37
N GLY A 540 -23.52 -6.95 57.61
CA GLY A 540 -24.68 -6.06 57.80
C GLY A 540 -25.27 -5.29 56.61
N ARG A 541 -26.36 -5.84 56.05
CA ARG A 541 -27.66 -5.23 55.62
C ARG A 541 -27.59 -3.87 54.85
N ARG A 542 -28.19 -3.74 53.66
CA ARG A 542 -29.47 -4.26 53.14
C ARG A 542 -29.38 -4.53 51.65
#